data_AF-A0A9E0JV70-F1
#
_entry.id   AF-A0A9E0JV70-F1
#
_cell.length_a   1.000
_cell.length_b   1.000
_cell.length_c   1.000
_cell.angle_alpha   90.00
_cell.angle_beta   90.00
_cell.angle_gamma   90.00
#
_symmetry.space_group_name_H-M   'P 1'
#
loop_
_entity.id
_entity.type
_entity.pdbx_description
1 polymer ?
#
loop_
_entity_poly.entity_id
_entity_poly.type
_entity_poly.pdbx_seq_one_letter_code
_entity_poly.pdbx_strand_id
1 'polypeptide(L)'
;CDMCCTSANAVGIVAEHMKGAEEIIFVPDKYLGTYVAGKTGRDFILWQGYCPIHARILPEDVERQKEKHPHAEVLVHPECTPALTAIADKVLSTEGMCRRAAKSSNTEFIIATEVGILRRMAKENPGKTFYPASEQALCPNMKRTTLEKVLWSLQDLKHEIDVPADIMTRARRSIEGMLSCQPQN
;
A
#
# COMPACT_ATOMS: atom_id res chain seq x y z
N CYS A 1 -15.85 -13.22 -2.45
CA CYS A 1 -14.82 -12.65 -1.57
C CYS A 1 -15.41 -12.63 -0.18
N ASP A 2 -14.87 -13.45 0.71
CA ASP A 2 -15.35 -13.59 2.08
C ASP A 2 -14.93 -12.40 2.94
N MET A 3 -13.73 -11.87 2.68
CA MET A 3 -13.19 -10.70 3.38
C MET A 3 -12.24 -9.93 2.45
N CYS A 4 -12.42 -8.62 2.37
CA CYS A 4 -11.46 -7.76 1.68
C CYS A 4 -10.33 -7.38 2.64
N CYS A 5 -9.24 -6.87 2.10
CA CYS A 5 -8.13 -6.38 2.90
C CYS A 5 -7.43 -5.22 2.17
N THR A 6 -6.53 -4.57 2.89
CA THR A 6 -5.64 -3.54 2.38
C THR A 6 -4.21 -3.92 2.75
N SER A 7 -3.22 -3.26 2.13
CA SER A 7 -1.81 -3.40 2.51
C SER A 7 -1.54 -3.06 3.98
N ALA A 8 -2.47 -2.37 4.67
CA ALA A 8 -2.34 -2.02 6.08
C ALA A 8 -2.76 -3.13 7.06
N ASN A 9 -3.68 -4.02 6.67
CA ASN A 9 -4.31 -4.98 7.60
C ASN A 9 -4.32 -6.43 7.10
N ALA A 10 -3.88 -6.73 5.88
CA ALA A 10 -3.91 -8.08 5.32
C ALA A 10 -3.21 -9.13 6.20
N VAL A 11 -2.05 -8.79 6.77
CA VAL A 11 -1.33 -9.70 7.70
C VAL A 11 -2.17 -9.97 8.95
N GLY A 12 -2.73 -8.94 9.58
CA GLY A 12 -3.55 -9.09 10.80
C GLY A 12 -4.82 -9.90 10.55
N ILE A 13 -5.51 -9.63 9.43
CA ILE A 13 -6.70 -10.38 9.03
C ILE A 13 -6.38 -11.87 8.89
N VAL A 14 -5.34 -12.23 8.15
CA VAL A 14 -5.01 -13.64 7.94
C VAL A 14 -4.52 -14.30 9.22
N ALA A 15 -3.66 -13.63 9.98
CA ALA A 15 -3.07 -14.17 11.20
C ALA A 15 -4.11 -14.40 12.31
N GLU A 16 -5.10 -13.52 12.42
CA GLU A 16 -6.04 -13.53 13.56
C GLU A 16 -7.41 -14.10 13.20
N HIS A 17 -7.91 -13.84 11.99
CA HIS A 17 -9.31 -14.08 11.63
C HIS A 17 -9.50 -15.21 10.61
N MET A 18 -8.43 -15.73 10.03
CA MET A 18 -8.53 -16.82 9.03
C MET A 18 -7.91 -18.14 9.50
N LYS A 19 -7.51 -18.29 10.77
CA LYS A 19 -6.77 -19.48 11.27
C LYS A 19 -7.40 -20.83 10.92
N GLY A 20 -8.72 -20.91 10.84
CA GLY A 20 -9.46 -22.14 10.50
C GLY A 20 -9.71 -22.37 9.01
N ALA A 21 -9.32 -21.44 8.13
CA ALA A 21 -9.45 -21.65 6.69
C ALA A 21 -8.46 -22.72 6.23
N GLU A 22 -8.90 -23.71 5.46
CA GLU A 22 -8.00 -24.73 4.89
C GLU A 22 -7.14 -24.16 3.75
N GLU A 23 -7.75 -23.36 2.89
CA GLU A 23 -7.12 -22.75 1.72
C GLU A 23 -7.49 -21.26 1.62
N ILE A 24 -6.54 -20.42 1.21
CA ILE A 24 -6.77 -18.98 1.00
C ILE A 24 -6.45 -18.63 -0.45
N ILE A 25 -7.47 -18.11 -1.16
CA ILE A 25 -7.28 -17.48 -2.46
C ILE A 25 -7.05 -15.97 -2.24
N PHE A 26 -5.89 -15.46 -2.68
CA PHE A 26 -5.52 -14.07 -2.52
C PHE A 26 -5.43 -13.35 -3.87
N VAL A 27 -6.14 -12.22 -3.97
CA VAL A 27 -6.28 -11.44 -5.21
C VAL A 27 -6.20 -9.93 -4.92
N PRO A 28 -5.88 -9.09 -5.93
CA PRO A 28 -5.30 -9.46 -7.22
C PRO A 28 -3.77 -9.46 -7.21
N ASP A 29 -3.13 -8.94 -6.16
CA ASP A 29 -1.70 -8.66 -6.12
C ASP A 29 -0.91 -9.82 -5.51
N LYS A 30 -0.09 -10.47 -6.33
CA LYS A 30 0.74 -11.61 -5.92
C LYS A 30 1.84 -11.21 -4.95
N TYR A 31 2.36 -10.00 -5.00
CA TYR A 31 3.47 -9.58 -4.15
C TYR A 31 2.99 -9.29 -2.73
N LEU A 32 1.86 -8.59 -2.59
CA LEU A 32 1.18 -8.47 -1.30
C LEU A 32 0.80 -9.86 -0.77
N GLY A 33 0.24 -10.72 -1.63
CA GLY A 33 -0.10 -12.10 -1.24
C GLY A 33 1.09 -12.90 -0.75
N THR A 34 2.22 -12.87 -1.47
CA THR A 34 3.49 -13.51 -1.06
C THR A 34 4.01 -12.92 0.24
N TYR A 35 3.96 -11.59 0.41
CA TYR A 35 4.39 -10.94 1.64
C TYR A 35 3.56 -11.40 2.84
N VAL A 36 2.23 -11.45 2.70
CA VAL A 36 1.32 -11.90 3.75
C VAL A 36 1.55 -13.37 4.07
N ALA A 37 1.61 -14.24 3.05
CA ALA A 37 1.89 -15.67 3.20
C ALA A 37 3.18 -15.91 4.01
N GLY A 38 4.26 -15.21 3.67
CA GLY A 38 5.54 -15.28 4.39
C GLY A 38 5.48 -14.76 5.82
N LYS A 39 4.64 -13.77 6.13
CA LYS A 39 4.44 -13.26 7.50
C LYS A 39 3.57 -14.16 8.35
N THR A 40 2.61 -14.86 7.75
CA THR A 40 1.67 -15.72 8.47
C THR A 40 2.06 -17.19 8.48
N GLY A 41 3.05 -17.59 7.67
CA GLY A 41 3.45 -18.99 7.51
C GLY A 41 2.35 -19.84 6.87
N ARG A 42 1.58 -19.26 5.95
CA ARG A 42 0.41 -19.90 5.34
C ARG A 42 0.55 -19.98 3.83
N ASP A 43 0.06 -21.06 3.25
CA ASP A 43 0.04 -21.27 1.80
C ASP A 43 -1.20 -20.65 1.17
N PHE A 44 -0.99 -19.84 0.13
CA PHE A 44 -2.04 -19.14 -0.59
C PHE A 44 -2.08 -19.57 -2.06
N ILE A 45 -3.28 -19.63 -2.63
CA ILE A 45 -3.47 -19.60 -4.09
C ILE A 45 -3.44 -18.13 -4.53
N LEU A 46 -2.39 -17.76 -5.25
CA LEU A 46 -2.15 -16.38 -5.67
C LEU A 46 -2.60 -16.13 -7.10
N TRP A 47 -3.45 -15.13 -7.30
CA TRP A 47 -3.68 -14.56 -8.63
C TRP A 47 -2.41 -13.87 -9.13
N GLN A 48 -2.03 -14.10 -10.40
CA GLN A 48 -0.78 -13.61 -10.97
C GLN A 48 -0.79 -12.12 -11.38
N GLY A 49 -1.63 -11.31 -10.73
CA GLY A 49 -1.65 -9.86 -10.91
C GLY A 49 -0.62 -9.16 -10.02
N TYR A 50 -0.30 -7.92 -10.34
CA TYR A 50 0.61 -7.08 -9.55
C TYR A 50 0.42 -5.60 -9.92
N CYS A 51 0.80 -4.69 -9.02
CA CYS A 51 0.88 -3.28 -9.35
C CYS A 51 2.11 -2.97 -10.23
N PRO A 52 1.94 -2.46 -11.47
CA PRO A 52 3.08 -2.15 -12.34
C PRO A 52 3.90 -0.97 -11.84
N ILE A 53 3.36 -0.11 -10.97
CA ILE A 53 4.09 1.04 -10.42
C ILE A 53 5.08 0.57 -9.35
N HIS A 54 4.65 -0.30 -8.44
CA HIS A 54 5.53 -0.87 -7.41
C HIS A 54 6.50 -1.89 -7.98
N ALA A 55 6.08 -2.70 -8.95
CA ALA A 55 6.96 -3.70 -9.59
C ALA A 55 8.11 -3.08 -10.41
N ARG A 56 8.00 -1.80 -10.80
CA ARG A 56 9.07 -1.06 -11.50
C ARG A 56 10.16 -0.54 -10.59
N ILE A 57 9.93 -0.48 -9.28
CA ILE A 57 10.95 -0.07 -8.33
C ILE A 57 11.88 -1.27 -8.12
N LEU A 58 13.15 -1.10 -8.44
CA LEU A 58 14.13 -2.18 -8.37
C LEU A 58 15.03 -2.02 -7.13
N PRO A 59 15.64 -3.10 -6.63
CA PRO A 59 16.63 -3.03 -5.55
C PRO A 59 17.74 -1.99 -5.80
N GLU A 60 18.21 -1.89 -7.04
CA GLU A 60 19.27 -0.98 -7.48
C GLU A 60 18.85 0.50 -7.35
N ASP A 61 17.55 0.79 -7.40
CA ASP A 61 17.03 2.13 -7.16
C ASP A 61 17.23 2.55 -5.70
N VAL A 62 16.96 1.64 -4.77
CA VAL A 62 17.20 1.86 -3.34
C VAL A 62 18.68 1.91 -3.03
N GLU A 63 19.49 1.00 -3.58
CA GLU A 63 20.94 0.99 -3.37
C GLU A 63 21.59 2.31 -3.78
N ARG A 64 21.26 2.83 -4.96
CA ARG A 64 21.73 4.13 -5.44
C ARG A 64 21.29 5.29 -4.56
N GLN A 65 20.12 5.22 -3.94
CA GLN A 65 19.69 6.23 -2.96
C GLN A 65 20.44 6.08 -1.64
N LYS A 66 20.73 4.86 -1.18
CA LYS A 66 21.52 4.62 0.05
C LYS A 66 22.97 5.07 -0.12
N GLU A 67 23.55 4.98 -1.31
CA GLU A 67 24.88 5.54 -1.59
C GLU A 67 24.93 7.06 -1.35
N LYS A 68 23.84 7.77 -1.68
CA LYS A 68 23.72 9.22 -1.48
C LYS A 68 23.28 9.59 -0.07
N HIS A 69 22.45 8.75 0.54
CA HIS A 69 21.78 8.99 1.82
C HIS A 69 21.95 7.76 2.74
N PRO A 70 23.18 7.48 3.22
CA PRO A 70 23.50 6.23 3.94
C PRO A 70 22.77 6.10 5.29
N HIS A 71 22.29 7.21 5.85
CA HIS A 71 21.55 7.24 7.11
C HIS A 71 20.02 7.23 6.92
N ALA A 72 19.53 7.24 5.68
CA ALA A 72 18.11 7.28 5.41
C ALA A 72 17.46 5.91 5.67
N GLU A 73 16.33 5.92 6.38
CA GLU A 73 15.53 4.72 6.63
C GLU A 73 14.72 4.33 5.39
N VAL A 74 14.84 3.07 4.96
CA VAL A 74 14.18 2.55 3.75
C VAL A 74 12.80 1.99 4.09
N LEU A 75 11.76 2.67 3.60
CA LEU A 75 10.36 2.24 3.73
C LEU A 75 9.82 1.75 2.38
N VAL A 76 9.37 0.50 2.34
CA VAL A 76 8.91 -0.16 1.10
C VAL A 76 7.44 -0.57 1.20
N HIS A 77 6.68 -0.44 0.11
CA HIS A 77 5.30 -0.92 0.05
C HIS A 77 5.25 -2.45 -0.15
N PRO A 78 4.33 -3.20 0.48
CA PRO A 78 4.25 -4.66 0.32
C PRO A 78 3.82 -5.14 -1.08
N GLU A 79 3.39 -4.25 -1.98
CA GLU A 79 3.18 -4.57 -3.41
C GLU A 79 4.47 -4.53 -4.24
N CYS A 80 5.59 -4.13 -3.64
CA CYS A 80 6.91 -4.23 -4.27
C CYS A 80 7.36 -5.69 -4.37
N THR A 81 8.31 -5.97 -5.27
CA THR A 81 8.83 -7.33 -5.46
C THR A 81 9.46 -7.89 -4.18
N PRO A 82 9.47 -9.23 -3.99
CA PRO A 82 10.10 -9.85 -2.82
C PRO A 82 11.55 -9.42 -2.62
N ALA A 83 12.31 -9.29 -3.73
CA ALA A 83 13.68 -8.82 -3.72
C ALA A 83 13.81 -7.41 -3.09
N LEU A 84 12.91 -6.50 -3.45
CA LEU A 84 12.91 -5.15 -2.90
C LEU A 84 12.43 -5.11 -1.43
N THR A 85 11.41 -5.89 -1.08
CA THR A 85 10.95 -5.96 0.32
C THR A 85 11.97 -6.58 1.26
N ALA A 86 12.88 -7.43 0.76
CA ALA A 86 13.92 -8.09 1.55
C ALA A 86 15.03 -7.14 2.01
N ILE A 87 15.26 -6.04 1.28
CA ILE A 87 16.29 -5.03 1.61
C ILE A 87 15.74 -3.81 2.36
N ALA A 88 14.44 -3.82 2.69
CA ALA A 88 13.75 -2.73 3.38
C ALA A 88 14.02 -2.73 4.89
N ASP A 89 14.14 -1.55 5.51
CA ASP A 89 14.13 -1.46 6.97
C ASP A 89 12.73 -1.74 7.54
N LYS A 90 11.69 -1.26 6.82
CA LYS A 90 10.28 -1.56 7.12
C LYS A 90 9.48 -1.72 5.84
N VAL A 91 8.59 -2.70 5.85
CA VAL A 91 7.56 -2.90 4.81
C VAL A 91 6.22 -2.47 5.37
N LEU A 92 5.59 -1.45 4.77
CA LEU A 92 4.43 -0.75 5.32
C LEU A 92 3.47 -0.27 4.22
N SER A 93 2.18 -0.14 4.53
CA SER A 93 1.26 0.63 3.69
C SER A 93 1.65 2.12 3.68
N THR A 94 1.13 2.91 2.74
CA THR A 94 1.39 4.37 2.69
C THR A 94 1.03 5.07 4.01
N GLU A 95 -0.09 4.71 4.62
CA GLU A 95 -0.47 5.23 5.93
C GLU A 95 0.48 4.73 7.03
N GLY A 96 0.92 3.47 6.97
CA GLY A 96 1.95 2.94 7.85
C GLY A 96 3.27 3.71 7.74
N MET A 97 3.67 4.10 6.52
CA MET A 97 4.85 4.93 6.28
C MET A 97 4.73 6.31 6.92
N CYS A 98 3.58 7.00 6.75
CA CYS A 98 3.33 8.29 7.41
C CYS A 98 3.44 8.16 8.94
N ARG A 99 2.82 7.15 9.54
CA ARG A 99 2.92 6.90 10.99
C ARG A 99 4.34 6.58 11.44
N ARG A 100 5.10 5.81 10.65
CA ARG A 100 6.51 5.51 10.94
C ARG A 100 7.36 6.77 10.88
N ALA A 101 7.18 7.60 9.87
CA ALA A 101 7.88 8.88 9.74
C ALA A 101 7.59 9.79 10.94
N ALA A 102 6.34 9.91 11.38
CA ALA A 102 5.97 10.73 12.54
C ALA A 102 6.59 10.24 13.86
N LYS A 103 6.74 8.92 14.04
CA LYS A 103 7.24 8.32 15.30
C LYS A 103 8.75 8.08 15.32
N SER A 104 9.40 7.97 14.16
CA SER A 104 10.84 7.68 14.05
C SER A 104 11.67 8.89 14.49
N SER A 105 12.82 8.66 15.11
CA SER A 105 13.82 9.70 15.36
C SER A 105 14.63 10.05 14.10
N ASN A 106 14.56 9.22 13.05
CA ASN A 106 15.26 9.49 11.79
C ASN A 106 14.69 10.74 11.11
N THR A 107 15.59 11.48 10.47
CA THR A 107 15.29 12.70 9.71
C THR A 107 15.25 12.46 8.21
N GLU A 108 15.84 11.35 7.73
CA GLU A 108 15.93 11.03 6.31
C GLU A 108 15.29 9.66 6.02
N PHE A 109 14.55 9.58 4.92
CA PHE A 109 13.85 8.35 4.52
C PHE A 109 13.94 8.14 3.02
N ILE A 110 14.17 6.90 2.60
CA ILE A 110 14.02 6.46 1.21
C ILE A 110 12.67 5.75 1.09
N ILE A 111 11.81 6.25 0.21
CA ILE A 111 10.43 5.81 0.08
C ILE A 111 10.23 5.06 -1.24
N ALA A 112 10.01 3.75 -1.16
CA ALA A 112 9.72 2.89 -2.31
C ALA A 112 8.21 2.62 -2.41
N THR A 113 7.50 3.61 -2.95
CA THR A 113 6.08 3.55 -3.31
C THR A 113 5.78 4.64 -4.36
N GLU A 114 4.51 4.93 -4.61
CA GLU A 114 4.12 6.03 -5.50
C GLU A 114 4.60 7.41 -4.99
N VAL A 115 5.25 8.19 -5.85
CA VAL A 115 5.95 9.45 -5.49
C VAL A 115 5.02 10.53 -4.91
N GLY A 116 3.71 10.46 -5.14
CA GLY A 116 2.74 11.40 -4.60
C GLY A 116 2.64 11.41 -3.08
N ILE A 117 3.00 10.31 -2.40
CA ILE A 117 2.94 10.25 -0.94
C ILE A 117 3.96 11.18 -0.28
N LEU A 118 5.10 11.43 -0.94
CA LEU A 118 6.21 12.23 -0.39
C LEU A 118 5.74 13.64 -0.02
N ARG A 119 4.83 14.23 -0.81
CA ARG A 119 4.26 15.56 -0.52
C ARG A 119 3.48 15.56 0.79
N ARG A 120 2.67 14.53 1.05
CA ARG A 120 1.94 14.39 2.31
C ARG A 120 2.91 14.19 3.47
N MET A 121 3.89 13.31 3.31
CA MET A 121 4.88 13.02 4.35
C MET A 121 5.70 14.26 4.73
N ALA A 122 6.15 15.04 3.75
CA ALA A 122 6.87 16.31 3.97
C ALA A 122 5.98 17.36 4.65
N LYS A 123 4.70 17.47 4.25
CA LYS A 123 3.74 18.38 4.91
C LYS A 123 3.49 18.00 6.37
N GLU A 124 3.36 16.71 6.67
CA GLU A 124 3.13 16.21 8.02
C GLU A 124 4.41 16.21 8.89
N ASN A 125 5.59 16.25 8.27
CA ASN A 125 6.89 16.17 8.95
C ASN A 125 7.89 17.18 8.35
N PRO A 126 7.73 18.49 8.59
CA PRO A 126 8.51 19.53 7.92
C PRO A 126 10.01 19.52 8.23
N GLY A 127 10.44 18.88 9.32
CA GLY A 127 11.85 18.71 9.70
C GLY A 127 12.51 17.44 9.12
N LYS A 128 11.83 16.72 8.22
CA LYS A 128 12.29 15.44 7.68
C LYS A 128 12.35 15.49 6.16
N THR A 129 13.30 14.75 5.59
CA THR A 129 13.53 14.66 4.15
C THR A 129 13.12 13.28 3.65
N PHE A 130 12.39 13.27 2.53
CA PHE A 130 11.86 12.05 1.91
C PHE A 130 12.36 11.96 0.47
N TYR A 131 13.20 10.94 0.22
CA TYR A 131 13.76 10.66 -1.10
C TYR A 131 12.95 9.56 -1.79
N PRO A 132 12.51 9.74 -3.04
CA PRO A 132 11.87 8.66 -3.77
C PRO A 132 12.94 7.62 -4.12
N ALA A 133 12.62 6.33 -3.93
CA ALA A 133 13.47 5.26 -4.43
C ALA A 133 13.65 5.40 -5.96
N SER A 134 12.55 5.63 -6.67
CA SER A 134 12.53 5.89 -8.11
C SER A 134 11.56 7.01 -8.46
N GLU A 135 12.03 8.03 -9.17
CA GLU A 135 11.18 9.12 -9.71
C GLU A 135 10.15 8.61 -10.73
N GLN A 136 10.36 7.41 -11.27
CA GLN A 136 9.47 6.80 -12.26
C GLN A 136 8.25 6.11 -11.62
N ALA A 137 8.20 6.01 -10.29
CA ALA A 137 7.09 5.44 -9.54
C ALA A 137 5.88 6.41 -9.48
N LEU A 138 5.43 6.88 -10.65
CA LEU A 138 4.28 7.77 -10.81
C LEU A 138 3.10 6.96 -11.36
N CYS A 139 1.98 6.91 -10.64
CA CYS A 139 0.79 6.22 -11.13
C CYS A 139 -0.04 7.15 -12.05
N PRO A 140 -0.08 6.91 -13.39
CA PRO A 140 -0.76 7.84 -14.31
C PRO A 140 -2.26 7.93 -14.03
N ASN A 141 -2.88 6.81 -13.62
CA ASN A 141 -4.29 6.77 -13.29
C ASN A 141 -4.64 7.65 -12.08
N MET A 142 -3.77 7.70 -11.05
CA MET A 142 -3.97 8.60 -9.92
C MET A 142 -3.84 10.08 -10.30
N LYS A 143 -3.08 10.40 -11.35
CA LYS A 143 -2.89 11.79 -11.82
C LYS A 143 -3.96 12.24 -12.83
N ARG A 144 -4.99 11.42 -13.10
CA ARG A 144 -6.12 11.80 -13.94
C ARG A 144 -7.01 12.86 -13.29
N THR A 145 -7.02 12.93 -11.96
CA THR A 145 -7.75 13.95 -11.18
C THR A 145 -6.96 15.25 -11.17
N THR A 146 -7.55 16.33 -11.69
CA THR A 146 -6.96 17.68 -11.72
C THR A 146 -7.88 18.66 -10.98
N LEU A 147 -7.36 19.86 -10.64
CA LEU A 147 -8.14 20.86 -9.91
C LEU A 147 -9.37 21.32 -10.69
N GLU A 148 -9.24 21.45 -12.01
CA GLU A 148 -10.34 21.82 -12.91
C GLU A 148 -11.44 20.75 -12.89
N LYS A 149 -11.06 19.46 -12.95
CA LYS A 149 -12.02 18.36 -12.87
C LYS A 149 -12.71 18.27 -11.52
N VAL A 150 -12.00 18.57 -10.43
CA VAL A 150 -12.61 18.65 -9.10
C VAL A 150 -13.62 19.81 -9.04
N LEU A 151 -13.26 20.98 -9.59
CA LEU A 151 -14.18 22.12 -9.69
C LEU A 151 -15.44 21.75 -10.47
N TRP A 152 -15.30 21.21 -11.68
CA TRP A 152 -16.44 20.79 -12.51
C TRP A 152 -17.26 19.69 -11.86
N SER A 153 -16.59 18.74 -11.20
CA SER A 153 -17.26 17.66 -10.46
C SER A 153 -18.19 18.21 -9.37
N LEU A 154 -17.75 19.23 -8.63
CA LEU A 154 -18.54 19.88 -7.59
C LEU A 154 -19.64 20.80 -8.15
N GLN A 155 -19.37 21.50 -9.26
CA GLN A 155 -20.34 22.38 -9.91
C GLN A 155 -21.49 21.59 -10.56
N ASP A 156 -21.15 20.51 -11.26
CA ASP A 156 -22.09 19.72 -12.04
C ASP A 156 -22.67 18.53 -11.26
N LEU A 157 -22.20 18.30 -10.03
CA LEU A 157 -22.48 17.12 -9.21
C LEU A 157 -22.24 15.80 -9.96
N LYS A 158 -21.12 15.72 -10.68
CA LYS A 158 -20.71 14.57 -11.51
C LYS A 158 -19.31 14.10 -11.17
N HIS A 159 -18.92 12.86 -11.45
CA HIS A 159 -19.75 11.78 -11.96
C HIS A 159 -20.37 11.00 -10.80
N GLU A 160 -21.67 10.75 -10.86
CA GLU A 160 -22.34 9.84 -9.94
C GLU A 160 -21.77 8.42 -10.12
N ILE A 161 -21.48 7.75 -9.00
CA ILE A 161 -21.01 6.36 -8.98
C ILE A 161 -22.19 5.51 -8.53
N ASP A 162 -22.80 4.80 -9.47
CA ASP A 162 -23.85 3.83 -9.19
C ASP A 162 -23.28 2.40 -9.15
N VAL A 163 -23.79 1.58 -8.23
CA VAL A 163 -23.42 0.17 -8.09
C VAL A 163 -24.70 -0.65 -7.95
N PRO A 164 -24.93 -1.67 -8.80
CA PRO A 164 -26.11 -2.53 -8.71
C PRO A 164 -26.33 -3.08 -7.30
N ALA A 165 -27.58 -3.09 -6.83
CA ALA A 165 -27.92 -3.37 -5.44
C ALA A 165 -27.46 -4.76 -4.95
N ASP A 166 -27.46 -5.76 -5.83
CA ASP A 166 -26.98 -7.12 -5.56
C ASP A 166 -25.46 -7.15 -5.37
N ILE A 167 -24.71 -6.42 -6.21
CA ILE A 167 -23.25 -6.26 -6.11
C ILE A 167 -22.92 -5.50 -4.83
N MET A 168 -23.58 -4.37 -4.58
CA MET A 168 -23.39 -3.54 -3.39
C MET A 168 -23.57 -4.35 -2.11
N THR A 169 -24.65 -5.12 -2.00
CA THR A 169 -24.95 -5.92 -0.81
C THR A 169 -23.87 -6.97 -0.54
N ARG A 170 -23.41 -7.67 -1.57
CA ARG A 170 -22.36 -8.69 -1.45
C ARG A 170 -21.00 -8.09 -1.13
N ALA A 171 -20.64 -6.97 -1.76
CA ALA A 171 -19.39 -6.26 -1.50
C ALA A 171 -19.37 -5.66 -0.09
N ARG A 172 -20.49 -5.10 0.37
CA ARG A 172 -20.65 -4.54 1.71
C ARG A 172 -20.34 -5.57 2.79
N ARG A 173 -20.87 -6.79 2.67
CA ARG A 173 -20.56 -7.88 3.63
C ARG A 173 -19.06 -8.14 3.77
N SER A 174 -18.32 -8.11 2.65
CA SER A 174 -16.87 -8.32 2.64
C SER A 174 -16.11 -7.17 3.31
N ILE A 175 -16.57 -5.94 3.10
CA ILE A 175 -16.01 -4.73 3.72
C ILE A 175 -16.31 -4.68 5.22
N GLU A 176 -17.54 -4.96 5.62
CA GLU A 176 -17.94 -5.05 7.03
C GLU A 176 -17.14 -6.14 7.76
N GLY A 177 -16.91 -7.28 7.11
CA GLY A 177 -16.00 -8.31 7.59
C GLY A 177 -14.60 -7.77 7.87
N MET A 178 -13.99 -7.09 6.89
CA MET A 178 -12.67 -6.46 7.04
C MET A 178 -12.63 -5.44 8.20
N LEU A 179 -13.68 -4.62 8.35
CA LEU A 179 -13.75 -3.57 9.37
C LEU A 179 -13.96 -4.15 10.77
N SER A 180 -14.70 -5.26 10.89
CA SER A 180 -14.93 -5.94 12.17
C SER A 180 -13.66 -6.58 12.75
N CYS A 181 -12.64 -6.80 11.92
CA CYS A 181 -11.35 -7.36 12.31
C CYS A 181 -10.35 -6.33 12.85
N GLN A 182 -10.69 -5.04 12.87
CA GLN A 182 -9.78 -4.03 13.42
C GLN A 182 -9.82 -4.07 14.95
N PRO A 183 -8.67 -3.92 15.65
CA PRO A 183 -8.69 -3.77 17.09
C PRO A 183 -9.58 -2.57 17.44
N GLN A 184 -10.61 -2.80 18.26
CA GLN A 184 -11.37 -1.71 18.85
C GLN A 184 -10.37 -0.90 19.70
N ASN A 185 -10.10 0.33 19.27
CA ASN A 185 -9.32 1.28 20.05
C ASN A 185 -9.95 1.49 21.43
#